data_AF-W8WZK3-F1
#
_entry.id   AF-W8WZK3-F1
#
_cell.length_a   1.000
_cell.length_b   1.000
_cell.length_c   1.000
_cell.angle_alpha   90.00
_cell.angle_beta   90.00
_cell.angle_gamma   90.00
#
_symmetry.space_group_name_H-M   'P 1'
#
loop_
_entity.id
_entity.type
_entity.pdbx_description
1 polymer ?
#
loop_
_entity_poly.entity_id
_entity_poly.type
_entity_poly.pdbx_seq_one_letter_code
_entity_poly.pdbx_strand_id
1 'polypeptide(L)'
;MYKDRGVDQEGRDDAIRPALQGGLDYAFDNGLYVGNWNSTGQFGNAGMEVDLYAGYRLGFAQDWLFDVGYVHYIYPGDASWNAGEIYASLGYQRLTFKVYRGVREEINKNDMYYRLTYTHPLMERLNLTAGVGYQDFDAADLRGKFDYSIGLDYALNESVSLSGTIAGANRKNDVVDHSRDTRFILGLTAAF
;
A
#
# COMPACT_ATOMS: atom_id res chain seq x y z
N MET A 1 -2.17 -5.13 -12.10
CA MET A 1 -2.23 -3.82 -11.46
C MET A 1 -2.65 -3.98 -10.02
N TYR A 2 -2.13 -3.11 -9.16
CA TYR A 2 -2.63 -2.89 -7.82
C TYR A 2 -3.04 -1.44 -7.66
N LYS A 3 -3.75 -1.15 -6.57
CA LYS A 3 -4.26 0.18 -6.27
C LYS A 3 -3.67 0.66 -4.97
N ASP A 4 -2.82 1.68 -5.05
CA ASP A 4 -2.23 2.32 -3.89
C ASP A 4 -2.88 3.67 -3.64
N ARG A 5 -3.26 3.93 -2.38
CA ARG A 5 -3.95 5.17 -1.97
C ARG A 5 -5.14 5.53 -2.88
N GLY A 6 -5.86 4.51 -3.36
CA GLY A 6 -6.99 4.66 -4.28
C GLY A 6 -6.62 5.07 -5.72
N VAL A 7 -5.36 4.98 -6.12
CA VAL A 7 -4.85 5.28 -7.46
C VAL A 7 -4.34 3.99 -8.11
N ASP A 8 -4.75 3.75 -9.35
CA ASP A 8 -4.24 2.63 -10.16
C ASP A 8 -2.75 2.88 -10.44
N GLN A 9 -1.90 1.96 -9.99
CA GLN A 9 -0.44 2.07 -10.11
C GLN A 9 0.05 1.54 -11.46
N GLU A 10 -0.74 1.71 -12.50
CA GLU A 10 -0.39 1.29 -13.85
C GLU A 10 -1.11 2.15 -14.88
N GLY A 11 -0.34 2.70 -15.82
CA GLY A 11 -0.83 3.62 -16.85
C GLY A 11 -1.59 2.96 -18.01
N ARG A 12 -1.68 1.63 -18.08
CA ARG A 12 -2.51 0.95 -19.10
C ARG A 12 -3.98 1.19 -18.81
N ASP A 13 -4.77 1.57 -19.82
CA ASP A 13 -6.22 1.73 -19.69
C ASP A 13 -7.00 0.49 -20.17
N ASP A 14 -6.59 -0.68 -19.71
CA ASP A 14 -7.27 -1.94 -20.03
C ASP A 14 -8.36 -2.25 -18.99
N ALA A 15 -9.43 -2.93 -19.42
CA ALA A 15 -10.48 -3.41 -18.52
C ALA A 15 -9.98 -4.46 -17.51
N ILE A 16 -8.97 -5.23 -17.89
CA ILE A 16 -8.31 -6.24 -17.05
C ILE A 16 -6.83 -5.93 -17.03
N ARG A 17 -6.29 -5.69 -15.83
CA ARG A 17 -4.90 -5.27 -15.64
C ARG A 17 -4.19 -6.25 -14.71
N PRO A 18 -3.53 -7.31 -15.22
CA PRO A 18 -2.82 -8.28 -14.38
C PRO A 18 -1.55 -7.65 -13.78
N ALA A 19 -1.13 -8.12 -12.60
CA ALA A 19 0.22 -7.88 -12.07
C ALA A 19 0.70 -9.12 -11.35
N LEU A 20 2.00 -9.36 -11.40
CA LEU A 20 2.70 -10.28 -10.52
C LEU A 20 3.39 -9.46 -9.44
N GLN A 21 3.21 -9.90 -8.19
CA GLN A 21 3.73 -9.22 -7.01
C GLN A 21 4.43 -10.22 -6.10
N GLY A 22 5.47 -9.77 -5.43
CA GLY A 22 6.23 -10.64 -4.54
C GLY A 22 7.32 -9.88 -3.81
N GLY A 23 7.77 -10.45 -2.72
CA GLY A 23 8.71 -9.82 -1.81
C GLY A 23 9.37 -10.83 -0.89
N LEU A 24 10.41 -10.38 -0.20
CA LEU A 24 11.09 -11.13 0.85
C LEU A 24 11.23 -10.23 2.07
N ASP A 25 10.91 -10.78 3.23
CA ASP A 25 10.99 -10.10 4.52
C ASP A 25 11.91 -10.85 5.46
N TYR A 26 12.73 -10.12 6.21
CA TYR A 26 13.53 -10.66 7.30
C TYR A 26 13.34 -9.81 8.55
N ALA A 27 12.80 -10.44 9.59
CA ALA A 27 12.65 -9.84 10.92
C ALA A 27 13.72 -10.37 11.86
N PHE A 28 14.41 -9.46 12.53
CA PHE A 28 15.37 -9.75 13.58
C PHE A 28 14.67 -9.90 14.93
N ASP A 29 15.24 -10.69 15.83
CA ASP A 29 14.68 -10.93 17.18
C ASP A 29 14.54 -9.67 18.03
N ASN A 30 15.28 -8.61 17.71
CA ASN A 30 15.24 -7.33 18.42
C ASN A 30 14.15 -6.37 17.92
N GLY A 31 13.34 -6.76 16.92
CA GLY A 31 12.28 -5.94 16.35
C GLY A 31 12.67 -5.14 15.11
N LEU A 32 13.96 -5.11 14.73
CA LEU A 32 14.36 -4.59 13.42
C LEU A 32 13.83 -5.51 12.32
N TYR A 33 13.57 -4.97 11.14
CA TYR A 33 13.31 -5.75 9.95
C TYR A 33 13.80 -5.04 8.70
N VAL A 34 14.03 -5.82 7.66
CA VAL A 34 14.29 -5.36 6.30
C VAL A 34 13.47 -6.22 5.34
N GLY A 35 13.09 -5.65 4.21
CA GLY A 35 12.42 -6.41 3.19
C GLY A 35 12.29 -5.65 1.89
N ASN A 36 11.66 -6.32 0.94
CA ASN A 36 11.29 -5.70 -0.32
C ASN A 36 9.94 -6.18 -0.81
N TRP A 37 9.33 -5.35 -1.64
CA TRP A 37 8.15 -5.69 -2.39
C TRP A 37 8.35 -5.28 -3.84
N ASN A 38 7.82 -6.04 -4.78
CA ASN A 38 7.95 -5.75 -6.20
C ASN A 38 6.61 -5.97 -6.89
N SER A 39 6.35 -5.20 -7.93
CA SER A 39 5.20 -5.40 -8.81
C SER A 39 5.56 -5.15 -10.26
N THR A 40 5.12 -6.03 -11.15
CA THR A 40 5.08 -5.74 -12.58
C THR A 40 4.03 -4.68 -12.86
N GLY A 41 4.30 -3.78 -13.81
CA GLY A 41 3.33 -2.76 -14.20
C GLY A 41 3.85 -1.84 -15.31
N GLN A 42 3.22 -0.68 -15.47
CA GLN A 42 3.65 0.39 -16.37
C GLN A 42 3.64 1.71 -15.59
N PHE A 43 4.83 2.15 -15.19
CA PHE A 43 5.06 3.32 -14.34
C PHE A 43 5.96 4.30 -15.09
N GLY A 44 5.37 5.25 -15.82
CA GLY A 44 6.14 6.05 -16.77
C GLY A 44 6.83 5.14 -17.79
N ASN A 45 8.16 5.15 -17.85
CA ASN A 45 8.96 4.25 -18.70
C ASN A 45 9.39 2.95 -18.01
N ALA A 46 9.10 2.77 -16.72
CA ALA A 46 9.47 1.57 -15.97
C ALA A 46 8.42 0.45 -16.12
N GLY A 47 8.89 -0.78 -16.33
CA GLY A 47 8.06 -1.99 -16.41
C GLY A 47 7.81 -2.70 -15.07
N MET A 48 8.39 -2.17 -14.00
CA MET A 48 8.21 -2.68 -12.64
C MET A 48 8.49 -1.60 -11.60
N GLU A 49 8.01 -1.86 -10.40
CA GLU A 49 8.32 -1.13 -9.18
C GLU A 49 9.00 -2.07 -8.21
N VAL A 50 10.02 -1.56 -7.52
CA VAL A 50 10.79 -2.25 -6.49
C VAL A 50 10.84 -1.36 -5.26
N ASP A 51 10.22 -1.82 -4.19
CA ASP A 51 10.18 -1.14 -2.91
C ASP A 51 11.17 -1.80 -1.98
N LEU A 52 12.12 -1.03 -1.47
CA LEU A 52 13.03 -1.48 -0.41
C LEU A 52 12.64 -0.81 0.88
N TYR A 53 12.50 -1.57 1.95
CA TYR A 53 12.14 -1.01 3.25
C TYR A 53 12.91 -1.62 4.40
N ALA A 54 13.05 -0.80 5.44
CA ALA A 54 13.58 -1.19 6.72
C ALA A 54 12.82 -0.47 7.82
N GLY A 55 12.72 -1.09 8.98
CA GLY A 55 12.00 -0.49 10.10
C GLY A 55 12.25 -1.19 11.41
N TYR A 56 11.52 -0.73 12.41
CA TYR A 56 11.53 -1.24 13.77
C TYR A 56 10.10 -1.39 14.26
N ARG A 57 9.76 -2.59 14.71
CA ARG A 57 8.44 -2.95 15.22
C ARG A 57 8.54 -3.38 16.68
N LEU A 58 7.65 -2.83 17.52
CA LEU A 58 7.64 -3.06 18.96
C LEU A 58 6.21 -3.22 19.48
N GLY A 59 5.93 -4.37 20.10
CA GLY A 59 4.77 -4.52 20.97
C GLY A 59 5.11 -3.99 22.37
N PHE A 60 4.63 -2.79 22.71
CA PHE A 60 5.00 -2.11 23.97
C PHE A 60 3.99 -2.30 25.10
N ALA A 61 2.79 -2.77 24.79
CA ALA A 61 1.75 -3.11 25.76
C ALA A 61 0.83 -4.19 25.16
N GLN A 62 -0.05 -4.78 25.98
CA GLN A 62 -1.03 -5.75 25.49
C GLN A 62 -1.86 -5.16 24.35
N ASP A 63 -1.97 -5.90 23.25
CA ASP A 63 -2.68 -5.54 22.02
C ASP A 63 -2.16 -4.29 21.27
N TRP A 64 -1.13 -3.61 21.78
CA TRP A 64 -0.55 -2.42 21.15
C TRP A 64 0.70 -2.78 20.35
N LEU A 65 0.74 -2.29 19.11
CA LEU A 65 1.87 -2.46 18.20
C LEU A 65 2.32 -1.09 17.69
N PHE A 66 3.60 -0.77 17.84
CA PHE A 66 4.22 0.38 17.21
C PHE A 66 5.13 -0.08 16.07
N ASP A 67 5.15 0.68 14.99
CA ASP A 67 6.03 0.43 13.83
C ASP A 67 6.54 1.77 13.30
N VAL A 68 7.84 1.88 13.07
CA VAL A 68 8.44 3.03 12.39
C VAL A 68 9.43 2.53 11.35
N GLY A 69 9.44 3.15 10.17
CA GLY A 69 10.33 2.71 9.12
C GLY A 69 10.50 3.70 7.99
N TYR A 70 11.25 3.26 7.01
CA TYR A 70 11.50 3.94 5.75
C TYR A 70 11.25 2.98 4.60
N VAL A 71 10.69 3.50 3.52
CA VAL A 71 10.53 2.81 2.25
C VAL A 71 11.11 3.67 1.12
N HIS A 72 11.84 3.03 0.22
CA HIS A 72 12.35 3.61 -1.01
C HIS A 72 11.71 2.91 -2.20
N TYR A 73 10.95 3.68 -2.97
CA TYR A 73 10.31 3.23 -4.21
C TYR A 73 11.31 3.42 -5.35
N ILE A 74 11.56 2.35 -6.10
CA ILE A 74 12.51 2.32 -7.22
C ILE A 74 11.75 1.90 -8.47
N TYR A 75 11.88 2.68 -9.54
CA TYR A 75 11.30 2.38 -10.85
C TYR A 75 12.44 2.17 -11.86
N PRO A 76 12.89 0.92 -12.09
CA PRO A 76 14.00 0.63 -12.98
C PRO A 76 13.76 1.16 -14.39
N GLY A 77 14.69 1.96 -14.90
CA GLY A 77 14.59 2.61 -16.21
C GLY A 77 13.93 3.99 -16.18
N ASP A 78 13.37 4.43 -15.05
CA ASP A 78 12.75 5.75 -14.91
C ASP A 78 12.96 6.34 -13.50
N ALA A 79 14.21 6.72 -13.20
CA ALA A 79 14.60 7.20 -11.87
C ALA A 79 13.93 8.53 -11.44
N SER A 80 13.28 9.25 -12.36
CA SER A 80 12.46 10.41 -12.00
C SER A 80 11.22 10.05 -11.19
N TRP A 81 10.77 8.79 -11.22
CA TRP A 81 9.64 8.33 -10.41
C TRP A 81 10.03 7.86 -9.01
N ASN A 82 11.31 7.58 -8.75
CA ASN A 82 11.72 7.01 -7.46
C ASN A 82 11.22 7.90 -6.30
N ALA A 83 10.82 7.32 -5.19
CA ALA A 83 10.31 8.09 -4.07
C ALA A 83 10.90 7.56 -2.76
N GLY A 84 10.80 8.35 -1.71
CA GLY A 84 11.21 7.95 -0.39
C GLY A 84 10.18 8.40 0.62
N GLU A 85 9.81 7.55 1.56
CA GLU A 85 8.88 7.88 2.62
C GLU A 85 9.34 7.31 3.95
N ILE A 86 9.30 8.14 4.98
CA ILE A 86 9.29 7.65 6.35
C ILE A 86 7.85 7.40 6.79
N TYR A 87 7.64 6.42 7.65
CA TYR A 87 6.32 6.16 8.21
C TYR A 87 6.37 5.81 9.69
N ALA A 88 5.23 6.02 10.35
CA ALA A 88 4.94 5.51 11.67
C ALA A 88 3.55 4.88 11.67
N SER A 89 3.37 3.80 12.41
CA SER A 89 2.09 3.11 12.59
C SER A 89 1.86 2.78 14.06
N LEU A 90 0.60 2.87 14.45
CA LEU A 90 0.11 2.46 15.75
C LEU A 90 -1.09 1.52 15.54
N GLY A 91 -0.92 0.28 15.96
CA GLY A 91 -1.94 -0.76 16.00
C GLY A 91 -2.51 -0.92 17.41
N TYR A 92 -3.83 -1.10 17.49
CA TYR A 92 -4.50 -1.55 18.69
C TYR A 92 -5.58 -2.57 18.32
N GLN A 93 -5.37 -3.82 18.74
CA GLN A 93 -6.23 -4.95 18.39
C GLN A 93 -6.45 -5.06 16.86
N ARG A 94 -7.64 -4.67 16.40
CA ARG A 94 -8.12 -4.78 15.02
C ARG A 94 -7.92 -3.50 14.22
N LEU A 95 -7.54 -2.41 14.88
CA LEU A 95 -7.35 -1.10 14.27
C LEU A 95 -5.87 -0.84 14.05
N THR A 96 -5.53 -0.26 12.91
CA THR A 96 -4.19 0.26 12.62
C THR A 96 -4.32 1.65 12.02
N PHE A 97 -3.65 2.61 12.64
CA PHE A 97 -3.45 3.93 12.08
C PHE A 97 -2.00 4.06 11.60
N LYS A 98 -1.81 4.47 10.34
CA LYS A 98 -0.48 4.64 9.74
C LYS A 98 -0.36 6.01 9.09
N VAL A 99 0.79 6.63 9.27
CA VAL A 99 1.14 7.92 8.67
C VAL A 99 2.42 7.77 7.89
N TYR A 100 2.46 8.34 6.69
CA TYR A 100 3.64 8.44 5.84
C TYR A 100 3.96 9.91 5.60
N ARG A 101 5.24 10.20 5.46
CA ARG A 101 5.75 11.49 5.01
C ARG A 101 6.80 11.26 3.93
N GLY A 102 6.60 11.85 2.77
CA GLY A 102 7.59 11.82 1.70
C GLY A 102 8.80 12.71 2.01
N VAL A 103 9.96 12.24 1.55
CA VAL A 103 11.26 12.85 1.88
C VAL A 103 12.13 13.13 0.65
N ARG A 104 11.72 12.73 -0.56
CA ARG A 104 12.50 12.96 -1.77
C ARG A 104 12.15 14.33 -2.37
N GLU A 105 13.15 15.20 -2.47
CA GLU A 105 13.04 16.48 -3.17
C GLU A 105 12.45 16.29 -4.57
N GLU A 106 11.65 17.27 -5.01
CA GLU A 106 11.01 17.34 -6.34
C GLU A 106 9.99 16.23 -6.66
N ILE A 107 9.91 15.16 -5.86
CA ILE A 107 9.00 14.04 -6.11
C ILE A 107 7.84 14.01 -5.11
N ASN A 108 8.14 13.80 -3.83
CA ASN A 108 7.11 13.59 -2.81
C ASN A 108 7.43 14.27 -1.47
N LYS A 109 8.45 15.12 -1.41
CA LYS A 109 8.84 15.77 -0.15
C LYS A 109 7.65 16.47 0.48
N ASN A 110 7.46 16.21 1.78
CA ASN A 110 6.39 16.72 2.62
C ASN A 110 4.96 16.25 2.27
N ASP A 111 4.77 15.46 1.21
CA ASP A 111 3.49 14.80 1.00
C ASP A 111 3.18 13.92 2.21
N MET A 112 1.94 14.00 2.69
CA MET A 112 1.49 13.27 3.87
C MET A 112 0.39 12.28 3.48
N TYR A 113 0.50 11.05 3.95
CA TYR A 113 -0.57 10.07 3.83
C TYR A 113 -0.99 9.56 5.19
N TYR A 114 -2.29 9.52 5.45
CA TYR A 114 -2.88 9.02 6.68
C TYR A 114 -3.81 7.87 6.33
N ARG A 115 -3.69 6.74 7.02
CA ARG A 115 -4.49 5.54 6.77
C ARG A 115 -5.03 4.97 8.07
N LEU A 116 -6.34 4.76 8.13
CA LEU A 116 -6.98 3.94 9.16
C LEU A 116 -7.47 2.65 8.53
N THR A 117 -7.10 1.52 9.12
CA THR A 117 -7.50 0.17 8.69
C THR A 117 -8.14 -0.57 9.86
N TYR A 118 -9.22 -1.28 9.59
CA TYR A 118 -9.89 -2.20 10.52
C TYR A 118 -9.96 -3.59 9.90
N THR A 119 -9.44 -4.59 10.62
CA THR A 119 -9.48 -6.01 10.20
C THR A 119 -10.28 -6.85 11.21
N HIS A 120 -11.33 -7.49 10.72
CA HIS A 120 -12.26 -8.28 11.54
C HIS A 120 -12.33 -9.72 11.04
N PRO A 121 -11.99 -10.70 11.89
CA PRO A 121 -12.26 -12.11 11.60
C PRO A 121 -13.77 -12.35 11.56
N LEU A 122 -14.30 -12.69 10.39
CA LEU A 122 -15.71 -13.07 10.23
C LEU A 122 -15.92 -14.55 10.57
N MET A 123 -14.95 -15.38 10.19
CA MET A 123 -14.90 -16.82 10.45
C MET A 123 -13.42 -17.23 10.62
N GLU A 124 -13.17 -18.49 11.02
CA GLU A 124 -11.81 -19.02 11.26
C GLU A 124 -10.82 -18.73 10.11
N ARG A 125 -11.30 -18.76 8.86
CA ARG A 125 -10.47 -18.62 7.65
C ARG A 125 -10.85 -17.41 6.79
N LEU A 126 -11.74 -16.55 7.28
CA LEU A 126 -12.28 -15.42 6.51
C LEU A 126 -12.14 -14.12 7.30
N ASN A 127 -11.37 -13.19 6.74
CA ASN A 127 -11.18 -11.85 7.31
C ASN A 127 -11.83 -10.79 6.43
N LEU A 128 -12.52 -9.85 7.07
CA LEU A 128 -12.93 -8.58 6.48
C LEU A 128 -11.89 -7.52 6.79
N THR A 129 -11.41 -6.81 5.78
CA THR A 129 -10.57 -5.63 5.95
C THR A 129 -11.24 -4.42 5.32
N ALA A 130 -11.41 -3.36 6.10
CA ALA A 130 -11.89 -2.07 5.63
C ALA A 130 -10.86 -0.99 5.94
N GLY A 131 -10.72 0.00 5.07
CA GLY A 131 -9.80 1.09 5.29
C GLY A 131 -10.21 2.37 4.58
N VAL A 132 -9.79 3.49 5.17
CA VAL A 132 -9.95 4.83 4.64
C VAL A 132 -8.64 5.58 4.80
N GLY A 133 -8.22 6.26 3.74
CA GLY A 133 -7.03 7.08 3.75
C GLY A 133 -7.28 8.51 3.29
N TYR A 134 -6.37 9.39 3.67
CA TYR A 134 -6.30 10.77 3.21
C TYR A 134 -4.88 11.08 2.75
N GLN A 135 -4.75 11.52 1.51
CA GLN A 135 -3.51 12.04 0.95
C GLN A 135 -3.58 13.56 0.94
N ASP A 136 -2.58 14.19 1.55
CA ASP A 136 -2.29 15.60 1.47
C ASP A 136 -1.00 15.80 0.68
N PHE A 137 -1.00 16.76 -0.23
CA PHE A 137 0.11 17.02 -1.13
C PHE A 137 0.73 18.37 -0.77
N ASP A 138 2.06 18.46 -0.72
CA ASP A 138 2.77 19.73 -0.52
C ASP A 138 2.72 20.59 -1.80
N ALA A 139 2.62 19.94 -2.95
CA ALA A 139 2.50 20.59 -4.25
C ALA A 139 1.21 21.42 -4.33
N ALA A 140 1.35 22.72 -4.58
CA ALA A 140 0.26 23.70 -4.53
C ALA A 140 -0.84 23.50 -5.59
N ASP A 141 -0.54 22.81 -6.68
CA ASP A 141 -1.46 22.47 -7.77
C ASP A 141 -2.23 21.17 -7.53
N LEU A 142 -1.82 20.36 -6.56
CA LEU A 142 -2.49 19.13 -6.19
C LEU A 142 -3.47 19.37 -5.05
N ARG A 143 -4.64 18.72 -5.14
CA ARG A 143 -5.68 18.78 -4.11
C ARG A 143 -5.69 17.49 -3.32
N GLY A 144 -5.69 17.60 -1.99
CA GLY A 144 -5.80 16.44 -1.11
C GLY A 144 -7.04 15.59 -1.40
N LYS A 145 -6.90 14.27 -1.30
CA LYS A 145 -7.90 13.27 -1.69
C LYS A 145 -8.12 12.24 -0.60
N PHE A 146 -9.34 11.70 -0.56
CA PHE A 146 -9.67 10.53 0.25
C PHE A 146 -9.70 9.27 -0.61
N ASP A 147 -9.22 8.17 -0.05
CA ASP A 147 -9.33 6.85 -0.63
C ASP A 147 -9.99 5.87 0.34
N TYR A 148 -10.50 4.77 -0.21
CA TYR A 148 -11.18 3.73 0.54
C TYR A 148 -10.88 2.36 -0.04
N SER A 149 -10.95 1.35 0.82
CA SER A 149 -11.00 -0.04 0.40
C SER A 149 -11.84 -0.88 1.34
N ILE A 150 -12.51 -1.89 0.80
CA ILE A 150 -13.14 -2.96 1.55
C ILE A 150 -12.88 -4.27 0.84
N GLY A 151 -12.44 -5.29 1.57
CA GLY A 151 -12.05 -6.55 0.99
C GLY A 151 -12.20 -7.73 1.94
N LEU A 152 -12.28 -8.91 1.35
CA LEU A 152 -12.28 -10.19 2.02
C LEU A 152 -11.00 -10.93 1.66
N ASP A 153 -10.40 -11.59 2.65
CA ASP A 153 -9.30 -12.54 2.47
C ASP A 153 -9.72 -13.89 3.06
N TYR A 154 -9.60 -14.95 2.26
CA TYR A 154 -9.93 -16.31 2.61
C TYR A 154 -8.69 -17.21 2.53
N ALA A 155 -8.25 -17.74 3.66
CA ALA A 155 -7.14 -18.67 3.72
C ALA A 155 -7.57 -20.02 3.14
N LEU A 156 -6.93 -20.48 2.04
CA LEU A 156 -7.12 -21.80 1.44
C LEU A 156 -6.32 -22.90 2.16
N ASN A 157 -5.21 -22.52 2.79
CA ASN A 157 -4.44 -23.31 3.75
C ASN A 157 -3.49 -22.36 4.50
N GLU A 158 -2.47 -22.88 5.18
CA GLU A 158 -1.50 -22.10 5.96
C GLU A 158 -0.62 -21.17 5.09
N SER A 159 -0.45 -21.49 3.80
CA SER A 159 0.48 -20.79 2.90
C SER A 159 -0.23 -20.06 1.75
N VAL A 160 -1.49 -20.36 1.46
CA VAL A 160 -2.20 -19.84 0.28
C VAL A 160 -3.51 -19.18 0.67
N SER A 161 -3.77 -17.98 0.15
CA SER A 161 -5.04 -17.26 0.33
C SER A 161 -5.61 -16.70 -0.98
N LEU A 162 -6.92 -16.48 -0.99
CA LEU A 162 -7.64 -15.75 -2.03
C LEU A 162 -8.20 -14.46 -1.46
N SER A 163 -8.13 -13.39 -2.24
CA SER A 163 -8.67 -12.09 -1.85
C SER A 163 -9.55 -11.47 -2.92
N GLY A 164 -10.54 -10.70 -2.47
CA GLY A 164 -11.40 -9.88 -3.29
C GLY A 164 -11.61 -8.53 -2.62
N THR A 165 -11.18 -7.45 -3.29
CA THR A 165 -11.17 -6.09 -2.74
C THR A 165 -11.82 -5.11 -3.69
N ILE A 166 -12.65 -4.22 -3.15
CA ILE A 166 -13.14 -3.03 -3.83
C ILE A 166 -12.35 -1.83 -3.28
N ALA A 167 -11.71 -1.07 -4.14
CA ALA A 167 -10.92 0.11 -3.73
C ALA A 167 -11.05 1.26 -4.74
N GLY A 168 -10.94 2.50 -4.25
CA GLY A 168 -11.17 3.71 -5.04
C GLY A 168 -10.74 4.97 -4.32
N ALA A 169 -10.80 6.09 -5.03
CA ALA A 169 -10.65 7.41 -4.43
C ALA A 169 -11.82 8.32 -4.78
N ASN A 170 -11.99 9.39 -4.01
CA ASN A 170 -12.80 10.53 -4.43
C ASN A 170 -12.06 11.33 -5.52
N ARG A 171 -12.63 12.46 -5.95
CA ARG A 171 -12.01 13.35 -6.95
C ARG A 171 -11.63 12.61 -8.25
N LYS A 172 -12.50 11.70 -8.68
CA LYS A 172 -12.30 10.89 -9.90
C LYS A 172 -12.23 11.76 -11.16
N ASN A 173 -13.04 12.82 -11.20
CA ASN A 173 -13.09 13.75 -12.32
C ASN A 173 -11.94 14.77 -12.33
N ASP A 174 -11.07 14.78 -11.30
CA ASP A 174 -9.88 15.63 -11.27
C ASP A 174 -8.74 15.00 -12.12
N VAL A 175 -8.90 13.76 -12.59
CA VAL A 175 -7.95 13.05 -13.46
C VAL A 175 -8.65 12.49 -14.69
N VAL A 176 -7.95 12.45 -15.83
CA VAL A 176 -8.49 11.97 -17.12
C VAL A 176 -8.16 10.51 -17.41
N ASP A 177 -7.22 9.93 -16.66
CA ASP A 177 -6.69 8.58 -16.85
C ASP A 177 -7.51 7.49 -16.13
N HIS A 178 -8.64 7.87 -15.51
CA HIS A 178 -9.49 6.99 -14.73
C HIS A 178 -8.77 6.28 -13.56
N SER A 179 -7.57 6.72 -13.17
CA SER A 179 -6.74 6.06 -12.15
C SER A 179 -7.40 6.04 -10.78
N ARG A 180 -8.35 6.95 -10.51
CA ARG A 180 -9.09 7.06 -9.25
C ARG A 180 -10.41 6.30 -9.23
N ASP A 181 -10.79 5.68 -10.34
CA ASP A 181 -12.03 4.93 -10.43
C ASP A 181 -12.03 3.74 -9.49
N THR A 182 -13.24 3.32 -9.12
CA THR A 182 -13.43 2.16 -8.24
C THR A 182 -13.06 0.90 -9.02
N ARG A 183 -12.17 0.10 -8.46
CA ARG A 183 -11.74 -1.18 -9.03
C ARG A 183 -12.19 -2.32 -8.13
N PHE A 184 -12.53 -3.43 -8.76
CA PHE A 184 -12.57 -4.73 -8.12
C PHE A 184 -11.26 -5.45 -8.41
N ILE A 185 -10.59 -5.92 -7.36
CA ILE A 185 -9.25 -6.49 -7.40
C ILE A 185 -9.35 -7.90 -6.83
N LEU A 186 -8.88 -8.87 -7.59
CA LEU A 186 -8.76 -10.27 -7.17
C LEU A 186 -7.29 -10.61 -6.97
N GLY A 187 -6.98 -11.32 -5.88
CA GLY A 187 -5.63 -11.78 -5.59
C GLY A 187 -5.60 -13.26 -5.23
N LEU A 188 -4.53 -13.92 -5.65
CA LEU A 188 -4.10 -15.22 -5.16
C LEU A 188 -2.71 -15.03 -4.58
N THR A 189 -2.54 -15.33 -3.30
CA THR A 189 -1.28 -15.10 -2.57
C THR A 189 -0.72 -16.43 -2.10
N ALA A 190 0.60 -16.58 -2.20
CA ALA A 190 1.34 -17.66 -1.56
C ALA A 190 2.46 -17.07 -0.69
N ALA A 191 2.57 -17.55 0.55
CA ALA A 191 3.59 -17.16 1.53
C ALA A 191 4.36 -18.40 2.00
N PHE A 192 5.67 -18.25 2.21
CA PHE A 192 6.62 -19.33 2.52
C PHE A 192 7.57 -18.93 3.64
#